data_AF-A0A392S5D8-F1
#
_entry.id   AF-A0A392S5D8-F1
#
_cell.length_a   1.000
_cell.length_b   1.000
_cell.length_c   1.000
_cell.angle_alpha   90.00
_cell.angle_beta   90.00
_cell.angle_gamma   90.00
#
_symmetry.space_group_name_H-M   'P 1'
#
loop_
_entity.id
_entity.type
_entity.pdbx_description
1 polymer ?
#
loop_
_entity_poly.entity_id
_entity_poly.type
_entity_poly.pdbx_seq_one_letter_code
_entity_poly.pdbx_strand_id
1 'polypeptide(L)'
;MEDTIFISHRKYAKNIVKKFGMENAGHKRTHDATHLKLTKDERGIDVDQSLYRSMIGSLLYLTASRPDITFAVGVCARYQAEPKMSHLAQVKRIL
;
A
#
# COMPACT_ATOMS: atom_id res chain seq x y z
N MET A 1 -26.02 -3.31 27.82
CA MET A 1 -25.14 -2.36 27.12
C MET A 1 -24.62 -3.11 25.91
N GLU A 2 -24.99 -2.71 24.71
CA GLU A 2 -24.53 -3.36 23.47
C GLU A 2 -23.10 -2.92 23.19
N ASP A 3 -22.18 -3.89 23.11
CA ASP A 3 -20.81 -3.65 22.66
C ASP A 3 -20.84 -3.23 21.18
N THR A 4 -20.91 -1.92 20.95
CA THR A 4 -20.98 -1.36 19.59
C THR A 4 -19.57 -1.34 18.99
N ILE A 5 -19.37 -2.04 17.87
CA ILE A 5 -18.10 -2.03 17.15
C ILE A 5 -17.94 -0.70 16.42
N PHE A 6 -17.00 0.13 16.88
CA PHE A 6 -16.64 1.39 16.23
C PHE A 6 -15.38 1.23 15.36
N ILE A 7 -15.53 1.47 14.05
CA ILE A 7 -14.43 1.39 13.08
C ILE A 7 -13.99 2.80 12.68
N SER A 8 -12.71 3.12 12.91
CA SER A 8 -12.12 4.40 12.51
C SER A 8 -11.11 4.22 11.39
N HIS A 9 -11.45 4.72 10.19
CA HIS A 9 -10.55 4.73 9.02
C HIS A 9 -9.23 5.46 9.31
N ARG A 10 -9.28 6.58 10.04
CA ARG A 10 -8.09 7.34 10.44
C ARG A 10 -7.18 6.53 11.36
N LYS A 11 -7.75 5.82 12.34
CA LYS A 11 -6.99 4.93 13.23
C LYS A 11 -6.37 3.79 12.43
N TYR A 12 -7.13 3.21 11.50
CA TYR A 12 -6.66 2.14 10.64
C TYR A 12 -5.48 2.58 9.76
N ALA A 13 -5.57 3.74 9.09
CA ALA A 13 -4.48 4.29 8.28
C ALA A 13 -3.19 4.48 9.11
N LYS A 14 -3.29 5.07 10.30
CA LYS A 14 -2.14 5.23 11.22
C LYS A 14 -1.55 3.87 11.65
N ASN A 15 -2.40 2.89 11.93
CA ASN A 15 -1.96 1.56 12.31
C ASN A 15 -1.21 0.85 11.18
N ILE A 16 -1.60 1.06 9.92
CA ILE A 16 -0.88 0.49 8.77
C ILE A 16 0.52 1.08 8.67
N VAL A 17 0.66 2.40 8.75
CA VAL A 17 1.97 3.07 8.72
C VAL A 17 2.88 2.51 9.82
N LYS A 18 2.37 2.37 11.04
CA LYS A 18 3.10 1.76 12.16
C LYS A 18 3.42 0.28 11.93
N LYS A 19 2.48 -0.51 11.40
CA LYS A 19 2.64 -1.95 11.15
C LYS A 19 3.85 -2.24 10.24
N PHE A 20 4.13 -1.34 9.29
CA PHE A 20 5.22 -1.49 8.33
C PHE A 20 6.45 -0.62 8.65
N GLY A 21 6.55 -0.06 9.86
CA GLY A 21 7.71 0.71 10.32
C GLY A 21 7.93 2.02 9.56
N MET A 22 6.84 2.69 9.16
CA MET A 22 6.88 3.90 8.34
C MET A 22 6.52 5.17 9.11
N GLU A 23 6.46 5.11 10.44
CA GLU A 23 6.09 6.24 11.30
C GLU A 23 7.02 7.46 11.19
N ASN A 24 8.29 7.22 10.84
CA ASN A 24 9.30 8.28 10.65
C ASN A 24 9.54 8.59 9.16
N ALA A 25 8.75 8.03 8.25
CA ALA A 25 8.89 8.29 6.83
C ALA A 25 8.44 9.72 6.48
N GLY A 26 9.22 10.41 5.65
CA GLY A 26 8.86 11.74 5.19
C GLY A 26 7.62 11.74 4.31
N HIS A 27 6.67 12.65 4.58
CA HIS A 27 5.46 12.79 3.78
C HIS A 27 5.81 13.18 2.33
N LYS A 28 5.57 12.28 1.38
CA LYS A 28 5.64 12.57 -0.05
C LYS A 28 4.23 12.66 -0.59
N ARG A 29 3.93 13.73 -1.34
CA ARG A 29 2.68 13.81 -2.08
C ARG A 29 2.72 12.71 -3.15
N THR A 30 1.84 11.72 -3.04
CA THR A 30 1.61 10.77 -4.13
C THR A 30 1.02 11.58 -5.28
N HIS A 31 1.84 11.86 -6.29
CA HIS A 31 1.39 12.56 -7.49
C HIS A 31 0.29 11.73 -8.16
N ASP A 32 -0.65 12.40 -8.84
CA ASP A 32 -1.83 11.79 -9.45
C ASP A 32 -1.57 10.37 -9.98
N ALA A 33 -2.32 9.42 -9.42
CA ALA A 33 -2.14 7.99 -9.65
C ALA A 33 -2.12 7.65 -11.16
N THR A 34 -2.76 8.46 -11.99
CA THR A 34 -2.85 8.37 -13.46
C THR A 34 -1.52 8.24 -14.19
N HIS A 35 -0.39 8.68 -13.61
CA HIS A 35 0.94 8.57 -14.24
C HIS A 35 1.82 7.43 -13.72
N LEU A 36 1.29 6.53 -12.89
CA LEU A 36 2.10 5.43 -12.35
C LEU A 36 2.45 4.41 -13.45
N LYS A 37 3.67 4.53 -13.99
CA LYS A 37 4.28 3.53 -14.89
C LYS A 37 5.09 2.54 -14.08
N LEU A 38 4.44 1.48 -13.60
CA LEU A 38 5.11 0.34 -12.97
C LEU A 38 5.19 -0.80 -13.97
N THR A 39 6.40 -1.29 -14.26
CA THR A 39 6.67 -2.36 -15.22
C THR A 39 7.16 -3.61 -14.51
N LYS A 40 7.05 -4.78 -15.16
CA LYS A 40 7.74 -5.99 -14.70
C LYS A 40 9.24 -5.73 -14.64
N ASP A 41 9.85 -6.10 -13.52
CA ASP A 41 11.27 -5.94 -13.25
C ASP A 41 11.92 -7.32 -13.14
N GLU A 42 12.14 -7.97 -14.29
CA GLU A 42 12.61 -9.36 -14.37
C GLU A 42 13.99 -9.56 -13.73
N ARG A 43 14.82 -8.52 -13.72
CA ARG A 43 16.16 -8.52 -13.12
C ARG A 43 16.20 -7.86 -11.73
N GLY A 44 15.04 -7.45 -11.22
CA GLY A 44 14.90 -6.79 -9.93
C GLY A 44 15.18 -7.74 -8.78
N ILE A 45 15.51 -7.15 -7.63
CA ILE A 45 15.69 -7.91 -6.39
C ILE A 45 14.32 -8.37 -5.90
N ASP A 46 14.22 -9.67 -5.59
CA ASP A 46 13.01 -10.27 -5.04
C ASP A 46 12.63 -9.67 -3.68
N VAL A 47 11.32 -9.57 -3.48
CA VAL A 47 10.73 -9.14 -2.20
C VAL A 47 9.94 -10.29 -1.62
N ASP A 48 9.93 -10.40 -0.29
CA ASP A 48 9.08 -11.36 0.40
C ASP A 48 7.61 -11.20 -0.01
N GLN A 49 7.05 -12.26 -0.59
CA GLN A 49 5.68 -12.24 -1.13
C GLN A 49 4.64 -12.02 -0.03
N SER A 50 4.87 -12.58 1.17
CA SER A 50 3.95 -12.48 2.30
C SER A 50 3.84 -11.04 2.80
N LEU A 51 4.98 -10.37 2.96
CA LEU A 51 5.07 -8.95 3.30
C LEU A 51 4.36 -8.10 2.25
N TYR A 52 4.67 -8.31 0.96
CA TYR A 52 4.08 -7.52 -0.11
C TYR A 52 2.56 -7.68 -0.17
N ARG A 53 2.05 -8.92 -0.10
CA ARG A 53 0.60 -9.21 -0.07
C ARG A 53 -0.07 -8.62 1.16
N SER A 54 0.59 -8.66 2.32
CA SER A 54 0.10 -8.03 3.56
C SER A 54 -0.04 -6.51 3.40
N MET A 55 0.91 -5.85 2.75
CA MET A 55 0.82 -4.41 2.45
C MET A 55 -0.31 -4.09 1.46
N ILE A 56 -0.43 -4.84 0.37
CA ILE A 56 -1.50 -4.63 -0.61
C ILE A 56 -2.88 -4.87 0.02
N GLY A 57 -3.05 -5.94 0.81
CA GLY A 57 -4.30 -6.22 1.51
C GLY A 57 -4.71 -5.08 2.45
N SER A 58 -3.75 -4.53 3.20
CA SER A 58 -3.99 -3.35 4.05
C SER A 58 -4.37 -2.11 3.23
N LEU A 59 -3.75 -1.88 2.07
CA LEU A 59 -4.07 -0.75 1.20
C LEU A 59 -5.42 -0.89 0.50
N LEU A 60 -5.82 -2.10 0.11
CA LEU A 60 -7.12 -2.38 -0.50
C LEU A 60 -8.29 -2.00 0.41
N TYR A 61 -8.14 -2.13 1.73
CA TYR A 61 -9.17 -1.63 2.65
C TYR A 61 -9.27 -0.09 2.62
N LEU A 62 -8.13 0.60 2.49
CA LEU A 62 -8.12 2.06 2.45
C LEU A 62 -8.76 2.63 1.18
N THR A 63 -8.74 1.92 0.04
CA THR A 63 -9.31 2.42 -1.23
C THR A 63 -10.80 2.73 -1.12
N ALA A 64 -11.54 2.07 -0.23
CA ALA A 64 -12.96 2.36 0.02
C ALA A 64 -13.18 3.78 0.57
N SER A 65 -12.22 4.31 1.33
CA SER A 65 -12.30 5.65 1.96
C SER A 65 -11.38 6.69 1.30
N ARG A 66 -10.40 6.23 0.52
CA ARG A 66 -9.37 7.02 -0.18
C ARG A 66 -9.37 6.65 -1.66
N PRO A 67 -10.37 7.09 -2.43
CA PRO A 67 -10.46 6.73 -3.85
C PRO A 67 -9.26 7.23 -4.66
N ASP A 68 -8.59 8.29 -4.18
CA ASP A 68 -7.39 8.89 -4.79
C ASP A 68 -6.20 7.93 -4.94
N ILE A 69 -6.11 6.88 -4.09
CA ILE A 69 -5.02 5.89 -4.18
C ILE A 69 -5.42 4.62 -4.94
N THR A 70 -6.68 4.46 -5.33
CA THR A 70 -7.23 3.20 -5.87
C THR A 70 -6.47 2.71 -7.10
N PHE A 71 -6.19 3.60 -8.05
CA PHE A 71 -5.46 3.23 -9.27
C PHE A 71 -4.04 2.76 -8.95
N ALA A 72 -3.33 3.47 -8.06
CA ALA A 72 -1.96 3.12 -7.69
C ALA A 72 -1.90 1.76 -6.98
N VAL A 73 -2.83 1.50 -6.06
CA VAL A 73 -2.94 0.21 -5.36
C VAL A 73 -3.27 -0.91 -6.35
N GLY A 74 -4.20 -0.69 -7.28
CA GLY A 74 -4.55 -1.66 -8.32
C GLY A 74 -3.39 -1.98 -9.27
N VAL A 75 -2.55 -1.00 -9.60
CA VAL A 75 -1.32 -1.21 -10.37
C VAL A 75 -0.35 -2.10 -9.60
N CYS A 76 -0.09 -1.80 -8.33
CA CYS A 76 0.82 -2.57 -7.48
C CYS A 76 0.32 -4.01 -7.24
N ALA A 77 -1.00 -4.21 -7.10
CA ALA A 77 -1.60 -5.52 -6.86
C ALA A 77 -1.28 -6.56 -7.95
N ARG A 78 -1.01 -6.13 -9.19
CA ARG A 78 -0.63 -7.02 -10.30
C ARG A 78 0.67 -7.79 -10.07
N TYR A 79 1.53 -7.30 -9.17
CA TYR A 79 2.85 -7.86 -8.92
C TYR A 79 2.93 -8.73 -7.66
N GLN A 80 1.80 -9.11 -7.05
CA GLN A 80 1.76 -9.91 -5.82
C GLN A 80 2.33 -11.34 -5.94
N ALA A 81 2.36 -11.90 -7.15
CA ALA A 81 2.90 -13.24 -7.39
C ALA A 81 4.44 -13.24 -7.40
N GLU A 82 5.05 -12.15 -7.89
CA GLU A 82 6.50 -12.01 -8.01
C GLU A 82 6.90 -10.54 -7.78
N PRO A 83 6.80 -10.05 -6.54
CA PRO A 83 7.12 -8.66 -6.22
C PRO A 83 8.63 -8.44 -6.21
N LYS A 84 9.03 -7.24 -6.64
CA LYS A 84 10.42 -6.81 -6.74
C LYS A 84 10.60 -5.53 -5.94
N MET A 85 11.83 -5.18 -5.62
CA MET A 85 12.14 -3.98 -4.81
C MET A 85 11.57 -2.70 -5.42
N SER A 86 11.53 -2.58 -6.75
CA SER A 86 10.87 -1.49 -7.48
C SER A 86 9.37 -1.42 -7.19
N HIS A 87 8.68 -2.56 -7.18
CA HIS A 87 7.27 -2.67 -6.80
C HIS A 87 7.05 -2.29 -5.31
N LEU A 88 7.91 -2.76 -4.41
CA LEU A 88 7.82 -2.46 -2.97
C LEU A 88 8.05 -0.97 -2.70
N ALA A 89 9.00 -0.33 -3.38
CA ALA A 89 9.25 1.10 -3.28
C ALA A 89 8.00 1.92 -3.63
N GLN A 90 7.23 1.47 -4.63
CA GLN A 90 5.99 2.14 -4.98
C GLN A 90 4.88 1.95 -3.93
N VAL A 91 4.76 0.76 -3.35
CA VAL A 91 3.81 0.51 -2.24
C VAL A 91 4.17 1.37 -1.03
N LYS A 92 5.45 1.48 -0.68
CA LYS A 92 5.95 2.37 0.38
C LYS A 92 5.71 3.85 0.10
N ARG A 93 5.61 4.28 -1.16
CA ARG A 93 5.26 5.67 -1.50
C ARG A 93 3.77 5.98 -1.28
N ILE A 94 2.91 4.97 -1.31
CA ILE A 94 1.46 5.13 -1.08
C ILE A 94 1.15 5.26 0.42
N LEU A 95 1.94 4.58 1.27
CA LEU A 95 1.89 4.63 2.73
C LEU A 95 2.53 5.90 3.28
#